data_AF-A0A8B7E839-F1
#
_entry.id   AF-A0A8B7E839-F1
#
_cell.length_a   1.000
_cell.length_b   1.000
_cell.length_c   1.000
_cell.angle_alpha   90.00
_cell.angle_beta   90.00
_cell.angle_gamma   90.00
#
_symmetry.space_group_name_H-M   'P 1'
#
loop_
_entity.id
_entity.type
_entity.pdbx_description
1 polymer ?
#
loop_
_entity_poly.entity_id
_entity_poly.type
_entity_poly.pdbx_seq_one_letter_code
_entity_poly.pdbx_strand_id
1 'polypeptide(L)'
;MDLIFSDEDIDLEVAENELNHRLPQEFNGTMAVCGPDTYIYYASTNSPGRWHDAHVIRNSNLWNIFENGELPFNGAVILADSAYPCRKWLIPPFPGDPDGAQKRFNIAYRKTRSIIERCFGIVKDRFYALKTGIHLHKVEDASKLIMCGFVIHNLCLRYGDNDNDFEKCDEEQASENLTQADQNDGAFNRRNQLLNNFT
;
A
#
# COMPACT_ATOMS: atom_id res chain seq x y z
N MET A 1 11.13 27.14 -7.08
CA MET A 1 12.30 26.86 -6.22
C MET A 1 12.06 25.47 -5.70
N ASP A 2 12.52 24.55 -6.53
CA ASP A 2 12.15 23.16 -6.60
C ASP A 2 13.04 22.37 -5.64
N LEU A 3 12.44 21.51 -4.82
CA LEU A 3 13.17 20.63 -3.91
C LEU A 3 12.93 19.18 -4.33
N ILE A 4 13.88 18.70 -5.13
CA ILE A 4 14.62 17.43 -5.00
C ILE A 4 13.77 16.23 -4.56
N PHE A 5 13.37 15.39 -5.52
CA PHE A 5 13.40 13.94 -5.34
C PHE A 5 14.69 13.45 -5.97
N SER A 6 15.56 12.87 -5.15
CA SER A 6 16.77 12.18 -5.61
C SER A 6 16.37 11.04 -6.56
N ASP A 7 17.11 10.91 -7.64
CA ASP A 7 17.00 9.86 -8.65
C ASP A 7 16.75 8.47 -8.03
N GLU A 8 15.76 7.76 -8.58
CA GLU A 8 15.46 6.32 -8.43
C GLU A 8 14.71 5.77 -7.21
N ASP A 9 14.24 6.58 -6.26
CA ASP A 9 13.44 6.04 -5.14
C ASP A 9 11.96 5.80 -5.55
N ILE A 10 11.63 4.58 -5.96
CA ILE A 10 10.24 4.12 -6.09
C ILE A 10 9.67 3.93 -4.68
N ASP A 11 9.02 4.96 -4.16
CA ASP A 11 8.20 4.83 -2.96
C ASP A 11 7.00 3.93 -3.31
N LEU A 12 6.98 2.77 -2.68
CA LEU A 12 5.94 1.76 -2.84
C LEU A 12 4.98 1.80 -1.65
N GLU A 13 3.71 1.49 -1.88
CA GLU A 13 2.70 1.66 -0.84
C GLU A 13 1.92 0.39 -0.55
N VAL A 14 1.83 0.00 0.72
CA VAL A 14 0.98 -1.11 1.17
C VAL A 14 -0.36 -0.59 1.67
N ALA A 15 -1.45 -1.10 1.11
CA ALA A 15 -2.79 -0.96 1.70
C ALA A 15 -3.57 -2.28 1.67
N GLU A 16 -4.53 -2.37 2.60
CA GLU A 16 -5.56 -3.40 2.65
C GLU A 16 -6.92 -2.79 2.28
N ASN A 17 -7.67 -3.43 1.38
CA ASN A 17 -9.00 -2.97 0.98
C ASN A 17 -10.03 -4.09 1.13
N GLU A 18 -11.12 -3.80 1.85
CA GLU A 18 -12.29 -4.67 1.90
C GLU A 18 -13.06 -4.55 0.58
N LEU A 19 -12.92 -5.56 -0.26
CA LEU A 19 -13.64 -5.65 -1.51
C LEU A 19 -15.08 -6.07 -1.24
N ASN A 20 -16.01 -5.11 -1.23
CA ASN A 20 -17.48 -5.22 -1.24
C ASN A 20 -18.14 -6.40 -0.50
N HIS A 21 -19.16 -6.07 0.32
CA HIS A 21 -19.99 -6.99 1.12
C HIS A 21 -20.76 -8.12 0.38
N ARG A 22 -20.53 -8.33 -0.92
CA ARG A 22 -21.12 -9.41 -1.74
C ARG A 22 -20.14 -10.53 -2.05
N LEU A 23 -18.87 -10.39 -1.70
CA LEU A 23 -17.93 -11.51 -1.66
C LEU A 23 -18.27 -12.47 -0.50
N PRO A 24 -17.83 -13.74 -0.53
CA PRO A 24 -18.10 -14.70 0.54
C PRO A 24 -17.78 -14.12 1.92
N GLN A 25 -18.59 -14.40 2.94
CA GLN A 25 -18.38 -13.87 4.30
C GLN A 25 -17.02 -14.25 4.93
N GLU A 26 -16.34 -15.26 4.36
CA GLU A 26 -15.01 -15.74 4.79
C GLU A 26 -13.86 -15.19 3.90
N PHE A 27 -14.17 -14.34 2.92
CA PHE A 27 -13.18 -13.68 2.07
C PHE A 27 -12.57 -12.51 2.83
N ASN A 28 -11.25 -12.47 2.95
CA ASN A 28 -10.58 -11.48 3.79
C ASN A 28 -9.41 -10.82 3.07
N GLY A 29 -9.25 -9.53 3.38
CA GLY A 29 -8.06 -8.71 3.20
C GLY A 29 -7.24 -8.93 1.94
N THR A 30 -7.37 -8.04 0.96
CA THR A 30 -6.40 -7.96 -0.13
C THR A 30 -5.32 -6.94 0.21
N MET A 31 -4.07 -7.40 0.27
CA MET A 31 -2.90 -6.53 0.37
C MET A 31 -2.30 -6.32 -1.01
N ALA A 32 -1.98 -5.08 -1.35
CA ALA A 32 -1.23 -4.77 -2.56
C ALA A 32 -0.13 -3.75 -2.29
N VAL A 33 0.92 -3.81 -3.12
CA VAL A 33 2.00 -2.84 -3.19
C VAL A 33 1.98 -2.21 -4.56
N CYS A 34 1.79 -0.89 -4.65
CA CYS A 34 1.88 -0.17 -5.92
C CYS A 34 2.92 0.94 -5.88
N GLY A 35 3.42 1.33 -7.05
CA GLY A 35 4.27 2.51 -7.20
C GLY A 35 3.49 3.78 -7.54
N PRO A 36 4.20 4.90 -7.74
CA PRO A 36 3.59 6.20 -8.02
C PRO A 36 2.74 6.26 -9.29
N ASP A 37 3.01 5.35 -10.24
CA ASP A 37 2.30 5.15 -11.51
C ASP A 37 1.09 4.22 -11.37
N THR A 38 0.74 3.81 -10.15
CA THR A 38 -0.30 2.81 -9.84
C THR A 38 0.01 1.40 -10.36
N TYR A 39 1.24 1.14 -10.83
CA TYR A 39 1.65 -0.20 -11.21
C TYR A 39 1.76 -1.08 -9.97
N ILE A 40 1.12 -2.25 -9.99
CA ILE A 40 1.08 -3.16 -8.84
C ILE A 40 2.29 -4.09 -8.91
N TYR A 41 3.19 -3.97 -7.93
CA TYR A 41 4.42 -4.77 -7.83
C TYR A 41 4.22 -6.05 -7.02
N TYR A 42 3.31 -6.02 -6.04
CA TYR A 42 2.99 -7.17 -5.22
C TYR A 42 1.50 -7.16 -4.87
N ALA A 43 0.89 -8.33 -4.80
CA ALA A 43 -0.46 -8.50 -4.30
C ALA A 43 -0.63 -9.86 -3.62
N SER A 44 -1.43 -9.88 -2.56
CA SER A 44 -1.81 -11.09 -1.83
C SER A 44 -3.28 -11.02 -1.44
N THR A 45 -3.99 -12.12 -1.68
CA THR A 45 -5.41 -12.30 -1.37
C THR A 45 -5.63 -13.51 -0.44
N ASN A 46 -4.57 -13.94 0.25
CA ASN A 46 -4.52 -15.16 1.07
C ASN A 46 -4.55 -14.87 2.58
N SER A 47 -5.36 -13.90 3.01
CA SER A 47 -5.47 -13.51 4.41
C SER A 47 -6.70 -14.16 5.05
N PRO A 48 -6.59 -14.91 6.15
CA PRO A 48 -7.74 -15.32 6.96
C PRO A 48 -8.32 -14.14 7.77
N GLY A 49 -9.63 -14.07 7.98
CA GLY A 49 -10.38 -12.84 8.41
C GLY A 49 -10.20 -12.35 9.82
N ARG A 50 -9.22 -12.92 10.52
CA ARG A 50 -8.87 -12.56 11.89
C ARG A 50 -7.40 -12.23 12.03
N TRP A 51 -6.66 -12.20 10.93
CA TRP A 51 -5.25 -11.86 10.97
C TRP A 51 -5.14 -10.35 11.00
N HIS A 52 -4.44 -9.83 12.01
CA HIS A 52 -4.02 -8.42 12.00
C HIS A 52 -3.12 -8.18 10.79
N ASP A 53 -3.16 -6.98 10.24
CA ASP A 53 -2.42 -6.55 9.04
C ASP A 53 -0.92 -6.85 9.18
N ALA A 54 -0.36 -6.55 10.36
CA ALA A 54 1.02 -6.88 10.72
C ALA A 54 1.32 -8.38 10.65
N HIS A 55 0.34 -9.24 10.93
CA HIS A 55 0.48 -10.69 10.83
C HIS A 55 0.39 -11.17 9.38
N VAL A 56 -0.44 -10.54 8.53
CA VAL A 56 -0.50 -10.86 7.10
C VAL A 56 0.84 -10.55 6.43
N ILE A 57 1.41 -9.36 6.64
CA ILE A 57 2.70 -9.02 6.00
C ILE A 57 3.82 -9.90 6.54
N ARG A 58 3.87 -10.19 7.85
CA ARG A 58 4.93 -11.03 8.45
C ARG A 58 4.96 -12.46 7.90
N ASN A 59 3.81 -12.98 7.47
CA ASN A 59 3.70 -14.31 6.88
C ASN A 59 3.76 -14.30 5.34
N SER A 60 4.01 -13.14 4.74
CA SER A 60 4.10 -13.01 3.29
C SER A 60 5.50 -13.32 2.75
N ASN A 61 5.58 -13.73 1.48
CA ASN A 61 6.88 -13.86 0.81
C ASN A 61 7.61 -12.52 0.70
N LEU A 62 6.87 -11.40 0.60
CA LEU A 62 7.43 -10.05 0.57
C LEU A 62 8.31 -9.79 1.80
N TRP A 63 7.84 -10.17 2.99
CA TRP A 63 8.59 -10.02 4.22
C TRP A 63 9.93 -10.76 4.18
N ASN A 64 9.93 -12.01 3.76
CA ASN A 64 11.15 -12.82 3.71
C ASN A 64 12.17 -12.23 2.73
N ILE A 65 11.72 -11.84 1.53
CA ILE A 65 12.57 -11.23 0.49
C ILE A 65 13.20 -9.94 1.03
N PHE A 66 12.41 -9.06 1.63
CA PHE A 66 12.86 -7.73 2.04
C PHE A 66 13.70 -7.77 3.33
N GLU A 67 13.39 -8.65 4.30
CA GLU A 67 14.24 -8.86 5.48
C GLU A 67 15.60 -9.49 5.13
N ASN A 68 15.67 -10.30 4.07
CA ASN A 68 16.93 -10.81 3.53
C ASN A 68 17.74 -9.75 2.75
N GLY A 69 17.18 -8.55 2.55
CA GLY A 69 17.83 -7.47 1.82
C GLY A 69 17.73 -7.58 0.30
N GLU A 70 16.87 -8.47 -0.22
CA GLU A 70 16.59 -8.62 -1.64
C GLU A 70 15.61 -7.54 -2.12
N LEU A 71 16.02 -6.28 -1.96
CA LEU A 71 15.24 -5.12 -2.36
C LEU A 71 15.30 -4.91 -3.87
N PRO A 72 14.24 -4.35 -4.50
CA PRO A 72 14.23 -4.07 -5.93
C PRO A 72 15.36 -3.11 -6.35
N PHE A 73 15.77 -2.22 -5.45
CA PHE A 73 16.92 -1.33 -5.59
C PHE A 73 17.46 -0.97 -4.21
N ASN A 74 18.68 -0.45 -4.16
CA ASN A 74 19.32 -0.09 -2.90
C ASN A 74 18.58 1.07 -2.23
N GLY A 75 18.15 0.88 -0.98
CA GLY A 75 17.44 1.89 -0.23
C GLY A 75 15.92 1.91 -0.46
N ALA A 76 15.37 1.00 -1.26
CA ALA A 76 13.93 0.89 -1.46
C ALA A 76 13.17 0.81 -0.13
N VAL A 77 12.10 1.60 -0.03
CA VAL A 77 11.20 1.62 1.12
C VAL A 77 9.75 1.46 0.66
N ILE A 78 8.97 0.86 1.54
CA ILE A 78 7.53 0.74 1.43
C ILE A 78 6.91 1.60 2.52
N LEU A 79 6.03 2.52 2.15
CA LEU A 79 5.18 3.24 3.07
C LEU A 79 3.99 2.34 3.42
N ALA A 80 3.81 2.05 4.71
CA ALA A 80 2.75 1.16 5.20
C ALA A 80 1.91 1.77 6.30
N ASP A 81 0.68 1.31 6.46
CA ASP A 81 -0.19 1.75 7.56
C ASP A 81 0.53 1.78 8.93
N SER A 82 0.07 2.69 9.79
CA SER A 82 0.44 2.78 11.19
C SER A 82 0.38 1.47 11.97
N ALA A 83 -0.52 0.55 11.58
CA ALA A 83 -0.64 -0.77 12.19
C ALA A 83 0.57 -1.68 11.89
N TYR A 84 1.40 -1.33 10.91
CA TYR A 84 2.56 -2.12 10.52
C TYR A 84 3.81 -1.79 11.35
N PRO A 85 4.69 -2.80 11.58
CA PRO A 85 5.94 -2.57 12.28
C PRO A 85 6.90 -1.72 11.45
N CYS A 86 7.65 -0.85 12.12
CA CYS A 86 8.73 -0.09 11.47
C CYS A 86 9.92 -1.00 11.18
N ARG A 87 10.33 -1.10 9.92
CA ARG A 87 11.51 -1.82 9.41
C ARG A 87 12.38 -0.92 8.55
N LYS A 88 13.57 -1.39 8.16
CA LYS A 88 14.45 -0.66 7.23
C LYS A 88 13.81 -0.44 5.85
N TRP A 89 12.87 -1.29 5.49
CA TRP A 89 12.19 -1.29 4.20
C TRP A 89 10.67 -1.04 4.33
N LEU A 90 10.14 -0.94 5.56
CA LEU A 90 8.71 -0.75 5.85
C LEU A 90 8.54 0.42 6.81
N ILE A 91 8.04 1.55 6.33
CA ILE A 91 8.05 2.83 7.04
C ILE A 91 6.60 3.25 7.35
N PRO A 92 6.14 3.09 8.60
CA PRO A 92 4.86 3.65 9.04
C PRO A 92 4.98 5.15 9.34
N PRO A 93 3.86 5.89 9.32
CA PRO A 93 3.85 7.32 9.66
C PRO A 93 4.30 7.55 11.11
N PHE A 94 4.67 8.79 11.43
CA PHE A 94 4.95 9.16 12.82
C PHE A 94 3.65 9.15 13.65
N PRO A 95 3.64 8.51 14.83
CA PRO A 95 2.47 8.45 15.71
C PRO A 95 2.15 9.80 16.38
N GLY A 96 0.90 9.98 16.79
CA GLY A 96 0.43 11.17 17.52
C GLY A 96 0.20 12.40 16.63
N ASP A 97 0.43 13.59 17.20
CA ASP A 97 0.39 14.88 16.49
C ASP A 97 1.82 15.44 16.37
N PRO A 98 2.61 14.94 15.41
CA PRO A 98 3.98 15.39 15.24
C PRO A 98 4.04 16.84 14.75
N ASP A 99 5.12 17.54 15.10
CA ASP A 99 5.40 18.91 14.66
C ASP A 99 6.67 18.98 13.78
N GLY A 100 6.88 20.13 13.12
CA GLY A 100 8.06 20.41 12.32
C GLY A 100 8.25 19.43 11.15
N ALA A 101 9.45 18.85 11.04
CA ALA A 101 9.81 17.94 9.95
C ALA A 101 8.93 16.67 9.93
N GLN A 102 8.54 16.15 11.10
CA GLN A 102 7.73 14.94 11.19
C GLN A 102 6.30 15.19 10.69
N LYS A 103 5.76 16.39 10.96
CA LYS A 103 4.49 16.83 10.38
C LYS A 103 4.55 16.90 8.86
N ARG A 104 5.60 17.51 8.33
CA ARG A 104 5.82 17.62 6.87
C ARG A 104 5.97 16.25 6.22
N PHE A 105 6.72 15.34 6.87
CA PHE A 105 6.81 13.94 6.46
C PHE A 105 5.42 13.31 6.41
N ASN A 106 4.63 13.37 7.49
CA ASN A 106 3.29 12.78 7.53
C ASN A 106 2.32 13.41 6.50
N ILE A 107 2.48 14.69 6.16
CA ILE A 107 1.70 15.33 5.08
C ILE A 107 2.07 14.74 3.72
N ALA A 108 3.36 14.61 3.41
CA ALA A 108 3.81 13.96 2.18
C ALA A 108 3.37 12.49 2.14
N TYR A 109 3.51 11.80 3.27
CA TYR A 109 3.10 10.42 3.47
C TYR A 109 1.62 10.17 3.11
N ARG A 110 0.72 11.05 3.55
CA ARG A 110 -0.72 10.97 3.20
C ARG A 110 -0.95 11.15 1.70
N LYS A 111 -0.19 12.05 1.07
CA LYS A 111 -0.29 12.26 -0.39
C LYS A 111 0.18 11.04 -1.15
N THR A 112 1.27 10.42 -0.71
CA THR A 112 1.69 9.15 -1.27
C THR A 112 0.55 8.16 -1.08
N ARG A 113 0.01 7.98 0.14
CA ARG A 113 -1.03 6.96 0.44
C ARG A 113 -2.29 7.06 -0.41
N SER A 114 -2.59 8.24 -0.92
CA SER A 114 -3.70 8.41 -1.86
C SER A 114 -3.49 7.64 -3.18
N ILE A 115 -2.26 7.26 -3.53
CA ILE A 115 -1.90 6.55 -4.75
C ILE A 115 -2.39 5.11 -4.70
N ILE A 116 -2.15 4.38 -3.60
CA ILE A 116 -2.67 3.01 -3.48
C ILE A 116 -4.20 2.99 -3.42
N GLU A 117 -4.83 3.94 -2.74
CA GLU A 117 -6.29 4.07 -2.73
C GLU A 117 -6.84 4.33 -4.14
N ARG A 118 -6.20 5.24 -4.89
CA ARG A 118 -6.50 5.48 -6.30
C ARG A 118 -6.31 4.23 -7.15
N CYS A 119 -5.21 3.49 -6.96
CA CYS A 119 -4.95 2.24 -7.65
C CYS A 119 -6.10 1.23 -7.47
N PHE A 120 -6.57 1.04 -6.24
CA PHE A 120 -7.73 0.18 -5.98
C PHE A 120 -9.02 0.73 -6.61
N GLY A 121 -9.23 2.04 -6.60
CA GLY A 121 -10.34 2.70 -7.28
C GLY A 121 -10.36 2.42 -8.78
N ILE A 122 -9.22 2.59 -9.44
CA ILE A 122 -9.03 2.31 -10.86
C ILE A 122 -9.32 0.84 -11.18
N VAL A 123 -8.75 -0.09 -10.41
CA VAL A 123 -8.99 -1.53 -10.59
C VAL A 123 -10.48 -1.86 -10.48
N LYS A 124 -11.20 -1.26 -9.52
CA LYS A 124 -12.65 -1.42 -9.35
C LYS A 124 -13.42 -0.85 -10.54
N ASP A 125 -13.01 0.31 -11.06
CA ASP A 125 -13.67 0.97 -12.19
C ASP A 125 -13.44 0.20 -13.51
N ARG A 126 -12.22 -0.26 -13.77
CA ARG A 126 -11.88 -1.10 -14.95
C ARG A 126 -12.55 -2.46 -14.90
N PHE A 127 -12.60 -3.06 -13.71
CA PHE A 127 -13.18 -4.38 -13.52
C PHE A 127 -14.44 -4.31 -12.68
N TYR A 128 -15.53 -3.89 -13.32
CA TYR A 128 -16.82 -3.57 -12.70
C TYR A 128 -17.38 -4.66 -11.77
N ALA A 129 -17.04 -5.93 -11.99
CA ALA A 129 -17.39 -7.04 -11.10
C ALA A 129 -16.85 -6.84 -9.65
N LEU A 130 -15.67 -6.23 -9.50
CA LEU A 130 -15.11 -5.87 -8.20
C LEU A 130 -15.83 -4.67 -7.58
N LYS A 131 -16.34 -3.75 -8.39
CA LYS A 131 -17.10 -2.56 -7.94
C LYS A 131 -18.54 -2.85 -7.54
N THR A 132 -19.24 -3.73 -8.24
CA THR A 132 -20.63 -4.09 -7.90
C THR A 132 -20.74 -5.30 -6.99
N GLY A 133 -19.66 -6.06 -6.87
CA GLY A 133 -19.65 -7.38 -6.29
C GLY A 133 -20.35 -8.41 -7.18
N ILE A 134 -19.96 -9.67 -7.02
CA ILE A 134 -20.56 -10.82 -7.67
C ILE A 134 -20.70 -11.93 -6.63
N HIS A 135 -21.79 -12.69 -6.71
CA HIS A 135 -21.99 -13.83 -5.82
C HIS A 135 -21.03 -14.95 -6.23
N LEU A 136 -20.11 -15.27 -5.33
CA LEU A 136 -19.18 -16.38 -5.47
C LEU A 136 -19.44 -17.38 -4.35
N HIS A 137 -19.32 -18.67 -4.68
CA HIS A 137 -19.52 -19.74 -3.71
C HIS A 137 -18.24 -20.08 -2.92
N LYS A 138 -17.08 -19.64 -3.41
CA LYS A 138 -15.77 -20.02 -2.91
C LYS A 138 -14.90 -18.78 -2.72
N VAL A 139 -14.18 -18.73 -1.61
CA VAL A 139 -13.20 -17.67 -1.29
C VAL A 139 -12.09 -17.65 -2.34
N GLU A 140 -11.66 -18.82 -2.83
CA GLU A 140 -10.59 -18.93 -3.82
C GLU A 140 -10.96 -18.28 -5.15
N ASP A 141 -12.25 -18.30 -5.51
CA ASP A 141 -12.71 -17.68 -6.75
C ASP A 141 -12.75 -16.15 -6.62
N ALA A 142 -13.03 -15.63 -5.42
CA ALA A 142 -12.89 -14.21 -5.13
C ALA A 142 -11.42 -13.78 -5.20
N SER A 143 -10.50 -14.54 -4.57
CA SER A 143 -9.06 -14.30 -4.66
C SER A 143 -8.57 -14.25 -6.11
N LYS A 144 -9.02 -15.20 -6.96
CA LYS A 144 -8.69 -15.21 -8.40
C LYS A 144 -9.27 -14.01 -9.13
N LEU A 145 -10.51 -13.63 -8.86
CA LEU A 145 -11.17 -12.49 -9.49
C LEU A 145 -10.37 -11.19 -9.27
N ILE A 146 -9.85 -11.02 -8.05
CA ILE A 146 -9.10 -9.84 -7.62
C ILE A 146 -7.71 -9.84 -8.25
N MET A 147 -7.00 -10.96 -8.16
CA MET A 147 -5.70 -11.11 -8.82
C MET A 147 -5.81 -10.90 -10.33
N CYS A 148 -6.90 -11.36 -10.95
CA CYS A 148 -7.20 -11.09 -12.35
C CYS A 148 -7.35 -9.58 -12.61
N GLY A 149 -8.11 -8.87 -11.77
CA GLY A 149 -8.24 -7.41 -11.84
C GLY A 149 -6.90 -6.68 -11.79
N PHE A 150 -6.01 -7.06 -10.87
CA PHE A 150 -4.66 -6.49 -10.78
C PHE A 150 -3.79 -6.79 -11.99
N VAL A 151 -3.81 -8.02 -12.50
CA VAL A 151 -3.06 -8.40 -13.70
C VAL A 151 -3.55 -7.63 -14.92
N ILE A 152 -4.87 -7.52 -15.10
CA ILE A 152 -5.47 -6.76 -16.20
C ILE A 152 -5.12 -5.28 -16.09
N HIS A 153 -5.21 -4.69 -14.90
CA HIS A 153 -4.80 -3.30 -14.65
C HIS A 153 -3.37 -3.04 -15.08
N ASN A 154 -2.41 -3.86 -14.62
CA ASN A 154 -1.02 -3.74 -15.04
C ASN A 154 -0.82 -3.93 -16.56
N LEU A 155 -1.63 -4.78 -17.19
CA LEU A 155 -1.61 -4.98 -18.64
C LEU A 155 -2.06 -3.72 -19.39
N CYS A 156 -3.14 -3.07 -18.93
CA CYS A 156 -3.62 -1.80 -19.46
C CYS A 156 -2.55 -0.71 -19.36
N LEU A 157 -1.94 -0.55 -18.17
CA LEU A 157 -0.81 0.38 -17.95
C LEU A 157 0.33 0.12 -18.95
N ARG A 158 0.70 -1.15 -19.13
CA ARG A 158 1.78 -1.55 -20.04
C ARG A 158 1.51 -1.22 -21.51
N TYR A 159 0.24 -1.23 -21.93
CA TYR A 159 -0.14 -0.90 -23.31
C TYR A 159 -0.63 0.55 -23.48
N GLY A 160 -0.54 1.38 -22.44
CA GLY A 160 -0.92 2.79 -22.49
C GLY A 160 -2.43 3.04 -22.50
N ASP A 161 -3.22 2.03 -22.13
CA ASP A 161 -4.65 2.16 -21.88
C ASP A 161 -4.81 2.71 -20.46
N ASN A 162 -4.82 4.05 -20.33
CA ASN A 162 -4.83 4.77 -19.04
C ASN A 162 -6.12 5.59 -18.81
N ASP A 163 -7.15 5.38 -19.65
CA ASP A 163 -8.55 5.87 -19.62
C ASP A 163 -8.95 6.93 -18.55
N ASN A 164 -8.30 8.10 -18.53
CA ASN A 164 -8.57 9.22 -17.60
C ASN A 164 -8.70 8.81 -16.10
N ASP A 165 -8.08 7.70 -15.73
CA ASP A 165 -8.14 7.05 -14.42
C ASP A 165 -7.67 7.92 -13.24
N PHE A 166 -7.05 9.06 -13.56
CA PHE A 166 -6.45 10.00 -12.61
C PHE A 166 -7.37 11.15 -12.18
N GLU A 167 -8.59 11.28 -12.72
CA GLU A 167 -9.44 12.47 -12.49
C GLU A 167 -10.28 12.47 -11.20
N LYS A 168 -10.27 11.42 -10.38
CA LYS A 168 -11.06 11.37 -9.13
C LYS A 168 -10.17 11.19 -7.89
N CYS A 169 -9.81 12.32 -7.28
CA CYS A 169 -9.34 12.36 -5.90
C CYS A 169 -10.26 13.29 -5.12
N ASP A 170 -11.28 12.74 -4.48
CA ASP A 170 -11.96 13.43 -3.40
C ASP A 170 -11.14 13.23 -2.12
N GLU A 171 -10.69 14.34 -1.55
CA GLU A 171 -9.86 14.41 -0.34
C GLU A 171 -10.69 14.00 0.89
N GLU A 172 -10.75 12.72 1.24
CA GLU A 172 -11.28 12.30 2.54
C GLU A 172 -10.17 12.29 3.60
N GLN A 173 -10.31 13.20 4.57
CA GLN A 173 -9.43 13.31 5.72
C GLN A 173 -9.74 12.19 6.72
N ALA A 174 -9.01 11.07 6.64
CA ALA A 174 -9.00 10.08 7.71
C ALA A 174 -8.09 10.53 8.87
N SER A 175 -8.66 10.64 10.07
CA SER A 175 -7.94 10.74 11.33
C SER A 175 -7.84 9.34 11.95
N GLU A 176 -6.70 8.68 11.79
CA GLU A 176 -6.45 7.38 12.43
C GLU A 176 -5.68 7.57 13.73
N ASN A 177 -6.16 6.92 14.80
CA ASN A 177 -5.49 6.85 16.10
C ASN A 177 -4.41 5.75 16.04
N LEU A 178 -3.16 6.18 16.10
CA LEU A 178 -1.97 5.38 15.81
C LEU A 178 -1.53 4.59 17.06
N THR A 179 -1.49 3.26 17.00
CA THR A 179 -0.96 2.40 18.07
C THR A 179 0.55 2.14 17.91
N GLN A 180 1.27 2.02 19.04
CA GLN A 180 2.74 1.93 19.05
C GLN A 180 3.21 0.54 18.58
N ALA A 181 3.93 0.49 17.46
CA ALA A 181 4.59 -0.73 16.98
C ALA A 181 6.05 -0.84 17.43
N ASP A 182 6.51 -2.07 17.66
CA ASP A 182 7.83 -2.46 18.17
C ASP A 182 8.99 -1.79 17.41
N GLN A 183 9.86 -1.10 18.17
CA GLN A 183 11.01 -0.37 17.66
C GLN A 183 12.24 -1.28 17.60
N ASN A 184 12.79 -1.48 16.40
CA ASN A 184 14.08 -2.14 16.20
C ASN A 184 15.11 -1.09 15.75
N ASP A 185 16.32 -1.05 16.34
CA ASP A 185 17.30 0.05 16.19
C ASP A 185 17.65 0.40 14.72
N GLY A 186 17.69 -0.59 13.84
CA GLY A 186 17.96 -0.38 12.41
C GLY A 186 16.83 0.35 11.65
N ALA A 187 15.59 0.16 12.07
CA ALA A 187 14.41 0.76 11.43
C ALA A 187 14.24 2.23 11.80
N PHE A 188 14.50 2.55 13.07
CA PHE A 188 14.47 3.93 13.58
C PHE A 188 15.48 4.80 12.83
N ASN A 189 16.66 4.26 12.55
CA ASN A 189 17.69 4.94 11.78
C ASN A 189 17.25 5.25 10.34
N ARG A 190 16.56 4.34 9.64
CA ARG A 190 16.10 4.61 8.27
C ARG A 190 15.03 5.68 8.22
N ARG A 191 14.01 5.60 9.09
CA ARG A 191 12.94 6.61 9.13
C ARG A 191 13.48 8.01 9.47
N ASN A 192 14.46 8.10 10.38
CA ASN A 192 15.11 9.37 10.69
C ASN A 192 15.99 9.89 9.54
N GLN A 193 16.61 9.01 8.74
CA GLN A 193 17.31 9.44 7.52
C GLN A 193 16.33 10.07 6.53
N LEU A 194 15.16 9.46 6.32
CA LEU A 194 14.12 10.03 5.45
C LEU A 194 13.63 11.38 5.96
N LEU A 195 13.56 11.55 7.29
CA LEU A 195 13.13 12.80 7.92
C LEU A 195 14.05 13.99 7.58
N ASN A 196 15.34 13.76 7.31
CA ASN A 196 16.28 14.82 6.94
C ASN A 196 15.93 15.49 5.60
N ASN A 197 15.12 14.84 4.76
CA ASN A 197 14.64 15.44 3.51
C ASN A 197 13.50 16.44 3.74
N PHE A 198 12.98 16.50 4.98
CA PHE A 198 11.86 17.35 5.36
C PHE A 198 12.26 18.44 6.35
N THR A 199 13.54 18.78 6.53
CA THR A 199 14.00 19.89 7.39
C THR A 199 13.74 21.27 6.82
#